data_AF-A0A952IVB6-F1
#
_entry.id   AF-A0A952IVB6-F1
#
_cell.length_a   1.000
_cell.length_b   1.000
_cell.length_c   1.000
_cell.angle_alpha   90.00
_cell.angle_beta   90.00
_cell.angle_gamma   90.00
#
_symmetry.space_group_name_H-M   'P 1'
#
loop_
_entity.id
_entity.type
_entity.pdbx_description
1 polymer ?
#
loop_
_entity_poly.entity_id
_entity_poly.type
_entity_poly.pdbx_seq_one_letter_code
_entity_poly.pdbx_strand_id
1 'polypeptide(L)'
;ARQGLITTRSGIGSFVTYDNVTLDSDLGWTLALAKGGVQLTTKTLTLKRGRCAASSRFLEVKNDFLCIDRVRLDNSTQKGLSYERSRLPWHTSYSHIIDEGLVEDSLNKTLIAQGITVTSGEEWAEVLCRLPTDTAKRMKRGTNEPMLKLRRVTRSADNQVVEFVDSVLDPAHFGLHLTF
;
A
#
# COMPACT_ATOMS: atom_id res chain seq x y z
N ALA A 1 -8.20 -30.87 -2.95
CA ALA A 1 -6.75 -31.18 -2.86
C ALA A 1 -6.02 -29.93 -2.34
N ARG A 2 -5.49 -29.97 -1.11
CA ARG A 2 -4.62 -28.94 -0.54
C ARG A 2 -3.22 -29.16 -1.11
N GLN A 3 -2.85 -28.43 -2.16
CA GLN A 3 -1.45 -28.40 -2.62
C GLN A 3 -0.73 -27.31 -1.82
N GLY A 4 0.18 -27.71 -0.95
CA GLY A 4 1.08 -26.82 -0.21
C GLY A 4 2.05 -26.11 -1.15
N LEU A 5 1.55 -25.09 -1.86
CA LEU A 5 2.29 -24.35 -2.90
C LEU A 5 2.93 -23.06 -2.39
N ILE A 6 2.76 -22.70 -1.12
CA ILE A 6 3.31 -21.48 -0.54
C ILE A 6 3.89 -21.82 0.83
N THR A 7 5.22 -21.72 0.95
CA THR A 7 5.94 -21.80 2.22
C THR A 7 6.33 -20.39 2.64
N THR A 8 6.00 -20.01 3.87
CA THR A 8 6.53 -18.82 4.52
C THR A 8 8.02 -19.05 4.80
N ARG A 9 8.91 -18.28 4.17
CA ARG A 9 10.34 -18.28 4.51
C ARG A 9 10.70 -16.96 5.17
N SER A 10 11.10 -17.03 6.43
CA SER A 10 11.82 -15.96 7.10
C SER A 10 13.17 -15.73 6.40
N GLY A 11 13.48 -14.49 6.03
CA GLY A 11 14.78 -14.11 5.44
C GLY A 11 14.80 -13.95 3.92
N ILE A 12 13.68 -14.11 3.20
CA ILE A 12 13.58 -13.71 1.78
C ILE A 12 13.18 -12.24 1.72
N GLY A 13 14.04 -11.41 1.13
CA GLY A 13 13.69 -10.04 0.78
C GLY A 13 12.84 -10.03 -0.50
N SER A 14 11.59 -9.58 -0.39
CA SER A 14 10.75 -9.24 -1.54
C SER A 14 10.65 -7.73 -1.65
N PHE A 15 10.96 -7.20 -2.83
CA PHE A 15 10.84 -5.78 -3.08
C PHE A 15 9.97 -5.52 -4.30
N VAL A 16 9.15 -4.48 -4.21
CA VAL A 16 8.48 -3.97 -5.40
C VAL A 16 9.49 -3.22 -6.23
N THR A 17 9.49 -3.43 -7.54
CA THR A 17 10.29 -2.63 -8.48
C THR A 17 9.40 -1.65 -9.24
N TYR A 18 9.99 -0.53 -9.64
CA TYR A 18 9.45 0.37 -10.66
C TYR A 18 10.45 0.49 -11.79
N ASP A 19 10.07 0.18 -13.02
CA ASP A 19 10.95 0.15 -14.19
C ASP A 19 12.28 -0.60 -13.91
N ASN A 20 12.18 -1.74 -13.19
CA ASN A 20 13.29 -2.59 -12.73
C ASN A 20 14.21 -2.01 -11.63
N VAL A 21 13.86 -0.85 -11.05
CA VAL A 21 14.56 -0.31 -9.88
C VAL A 21 13.84 -0.74 -8.61
N THR A 22 14.55 -1.38 -7.69
CA THR A 22 14.04 -1.75 -6.37
C THR A 22 13.56 -0.52 -5.61
N LEU A 23 12.30 -0.54 -5.20
CA LEU A 23 11.72 0.47 -4.33
C LEU A 23 12.06 0.12 -2.89
N ASP A 24 12.70 1.05 -2.20
CA ASP A 24 12.90 0.93 -0.76
C ASP A 24 11.58 1.24 -0.04
N SER A 25 11.02 0.23 0.65
CA SER A 25 9.78 0.40 1.40
C SER A 25 9.92 1.34 2.60
N ASP A 26 11.14 1.55 3.10
CA ASP A 26 11.41 2.36 4.28
C ASP A 26 11.51 3.85 3.95
N LEU A 27 11.86 4.20 2.71
CA LEU A 27 11.92 5.60 2.27
C LEU A 27 10.58 6.12 1.73
N GLY A 28 9.60 5.24 1.55
CA GLY A 28 8.34 5.55 0.88
C GLY A 28 8.56 5.74 -0.63
N TRP A 29 7.60 5.26 -1.42
CA TRP A 29 7.63 5.21 -2.89
C TRP A 29 7.99 6.55 -3.55
N THR A 30 7.74 7.68 -2.88
CA THR A 30 8.00 9.04 -3.36
C THR A 30 9.47 9.27 -3.76
N LEU A 31 10.44 8.73 -3.00
CA LEU A 31 11.86 8.97 -3.31
C LEU A 31 12.38 8.09 -4.45
N ALA A 32 11.91 6.85 -4.53
CA ALA A 32 12.39 5.89 -5.51
C ALA A 32 11.86 6.16 -6.92
N LEU A 33 10.66 6.73 -7.04
CA LEU A 33 10.05 7.10 -8.32
C LEU A 33 10.67 8.36 -8.97
N ALA A 34 11.24 9.28 -8.16
CA ALA A 34 11.91 10.48 -8.66
C ALA A 34 13.16 10.19 -9.53
N LYS A 35 13.78 9.00 -9.37
CA LYS A 35 14.96 8.59 -10.13
C LYS A 35 14.65 8.10 -11.55
N GLY A 36 13.39 7.77 -11.86
CA GLY A 36 12.98 7.24 -13.18
C GLY A 36 12.71 8.30 -14.25
N GLY A 37 12.88 9.59 -13.95
CA GLY A 37 12.59 10.68 -14.90
C GLY A 37 11.10 10.91 -15.21
N VAL A 38 10.21 10.14 -14.58
CA VAL A 38 8.76 10.28 -14.75
C VAL A 38 8.24 11.35 -13.79
N GLN A 39 7.56 12.36 -14.35
CA GLN A 39 6.84 13.36 -13.58
C GLN A 39 5.55 12.73 -13.06
N LEU A 40 5.48 12.50 -11.75
CA LEU A 40 4.34 11.88 -11.08
C LEU A 40 3.71 12.84 -10.08
N THR A 41 2.40 12.72 -9.91
CA THR A 41 1.67 13.42 -8.84
C THR A 41 1.04 12.40 -7.91
N THR A 42 1.30 12.52 -6.61
CA THR A 42 0.58 11.76 -5.60
C THR A 42 -0.60 12.57 -5.09
N LYS A 43 -1.78 11.94 -4.96
CA LYS A 43 -2.98 12.55 -4.38
C LYS A 43 -3.54 11.67 -3.28
N THR A 44 -3.76 12.26 -2.12
CA THR A 44 -4.54 11.65 -1.03
C THR A 44 -6.03 11.83 -1.33
N LEU A 45 -6.72 10.72 -1.57
CA LEU A 45 -8.16 10.69 -1.91
C LEU A 45 -9.05 10.54 -0.67
N THR A 46 -8.53 9.86 0.34
CA THR A 46 -9.24 9.62 1.60
C THR A 46 -8.23 9.80 2.74
N LEU A 47 -8.61 10.56 3.76
CA LEU A 47 -7.95 10.60 5.06
C LEU A 47 -9.05 10.74 6.12
N LYS A 48 -9.41 9.64 6.78
CA LYS A 48 -10.53 9.66 7.74
C LYS A 48 -10.48 8.49 8.71
N ARG A 49 -11.20 8.60 9.82
CA ARG A 49 -11.62 7.45 10.62
C ARG A 49 -12.78 6.72 9.95
N GLY A 50 -12.78 5.39 9.97
CA GLY A 50 -13.97 4.63 9.62
C GLY A 50 -13.75 3.13 9.52
N ARG A 51 -14.85 2.40 9.31
CA ARG A 51 -14.84 0.94 9.13
C ARG A 51 -14.39 0.56 7.72
N CYS A 52 -13.69 -0.56 7.61
CA CYS A 52 -13.31 -1.15 6.32
C CYS A 52 -13.56 -2.66 6.34
N ALA A 53 -14.69 -3.11 5.80
CA ALA A 53 -15.10 -4.51 5.87
C ALA A 53 -14.07 -5.49 5.26
N ALA A 54 -13.42 -5.10 4.16
CA ALA A 54 -12.40 -5.93 3.52
C ALA A 54 -11.20 -6.15 4.45
N SER A 55 -10.67 -5.08 5.05
CA SER A 55 -9.54 -5.15 5.99
C SER A 55 -9.93 -5.78 7.32
N SER A 56 -11.12 -5.48 7.85
CA SER A 56 -11.66 -6.16 9.03
C SER A 56 -11.72 -7.67 8.86
N ARG A 57 -12.18 -8.14 7.70
CA ARG A 57 -12.22 -9.58 7.40
C ARG A 57 -10.82 -10.16 7.24
N PHE A 58 -9.92 -9.44 6.57
CA PHE A 58 -8.57 -9.93 6.32
C PHE A 58 -7.72 -10.00 7.60
N LEU A 59 -7.87 -9.02 8.49
CA LEU A 59 -7.11 -8.90 9.74
C LEU A 59 -7.82 -9.51 10.94
N GLU A 60 -9.08 -9.93 10.77
CA GLU A 60 -9.96 -10.35 11.87
C GLU A 60 -10.17 -9.27 12.95
N VAL A 61 -10.01 -7.99 12.58
CA VAL A 61 -10.17 -6.83 13.47
C VAL A 61 -11.53 -6.16 13.25
N LYS A 62 -12.30 -5.95 14.32
CA LYS A 62 -13.65 -5.34 14.26
C LYS A 62 -13.68 -3.82 14.46
N ASN A 63 -12.53 -3.22 14.78
CA ASN A 63 -12.42 -1.80 15.13
C ASN A 63 -12.52 -0.88 13.90
N ASP A 64 -12.67 0.42 14.17
CA ASP A 64 -12.42 1.44 13.15
C ASP A 64 -10.95 1.45 12.74
N PHE A 65 -10.68 2.07 11.59
CA PHE A 65 -9.35 2.30 11.08
C PHE A 65 -9.12 3.78 10.81
N LEU A 66 -7.87 4.22 10.93
CA LEU A 66 -7.41 5.34 10.13
C LEU A 66 -7.31 4.86 8.68
N CYS A 67 -8.15 5.40 7.82
CA CYS A 67 -8.29 5.05 6.42
C CYS A 67 -7.58 6.10 5.56
N ILE A 68 -6.54 5.67 4.87
CA ILE A 68 -5.75 6.50 3.97
C ILE A 68 -5.79 5.86 2.59
N ASP A 69 -6.31 6.59 1.61
CA ASP A 69 -6.31 6.14 0.21
C ASP A 69 -5.49 7.12 -0.62
N ARG A 70 -4.51 6.63 -1.35
CA ARG A 70 -3.63 7.46 -2.18
C ARG A 70 -3.56 6.91 -3.60
N VAL A 71 -3.56 7.80 -4.57
CA VAL A 71 -3.32 7.45 -5.98
C VAL A 71 -2.08 8.18 -6.46
N ARG A 72 -1.21 7.48 -7.20
CA ARG A 72 -0.12 8.09 -7.96
C ARG A 72 -0.52 8.14 -9.42
N LEU A 73 -0.49 9.33 -9.99
CA LEU A 73 -0.87 9.59 -11.37
C LEU A 73 0.37 9.90 -12.20
N ASP A 74 0.41 9.35 -13.41
CA ASP A 74 1.31 9.79 -14.46
C ASP A 74 0.90 11.20 -14.91
N ASN A 75 1.82 12.17 -14.92
CA ASN A 75 1.45 13.55 -15.25
C ASN A 75 1.08 13.74 -16.73
N SER A 76 1.59 12.91 -17.63
CA SER A 76 1.35 13.01 -19.07
C SER A 76 -0.01 12.43 -19.46
N THR A 77 -0.35 11.24 -18.96
CA THR A 77 -1.58 10.53 -19.32
C THR A 77 -2.71 10.75 -18.31
N GLN A 78 -2.38 11.26 -17.12
CA GLN A 78 -3.29 11.37 -15.97
C GLN A 78 -3.86 10.02 -15.50
N LYS A 79 -3.32 8.89 -15.97
CA LYS A 79 -3.70 7.54 -15.51
C LYS A 79 -2.99 7.21 -14.20
N GLY A 80 -3.66 6.43 -13.37
CA GLY A 80 -3.13 5.91 -12.12
C GLY A 80 -2.11 4.81 -12.36
N LEU A 81 -0.91 5.01 -11.85
CA LEU A 81 0.15 4.01 -11.81
C LEU A 81 0.03 3.13 -10.56
N SER A 82 -0.34 3.73 -9.43
CA SER A 82 -0.64 2.98 -8.21
C SER A 82 -1.86 3.54 -7.49
N TYR A 83 -2.60 2.66 -6.84
CA TYR A 83 -3.65 3.01 -5.88
C TYR A 83 -3.46 2.20 -4.61
N GLU A 84 -3.17 2.89 -3.52
CA GLU A 84 -2.83 2.31 -2.22
C GLU A 84 -3.94 2.64 -1.23
N ARG A 85 -4.37 1.61 -0.49
CA ARG A 85 -5.35 1.74 0.59
C ARG A 85 -4.73 1.23 1.87
N SER A 86 -4.26 2.16 2.69
CA SER A 86 -3.69 1.89 4.00
C SER A 86 -4.76 1.95 5.08
N ARG A 87 -4.75 0.96 5.97
CA ARG A 87 -5.69 0.78 7.08
C ARG A 87 -4.90 0.47 8.34
N LEU A 88 -4.90 1.41 9.27
CA LEU A 88 -4.28 1.26 10.57
C LEU A 88 -5.38 1.11 11.61
N PRO A 89 -5.37 0.06 12.47
CA PRO A 89 -6.34 -0.06 13.54
C PRO A 89 -6.41 1.23 14.35
N TRP A 90 -7.61 1.76 14.57
CA TRP A 90 -7.77 3.09 15.13
C TRP A 90 -7.15 3.21 16.53
N HIS A 91 -6.28 4.21 16.69
CA HIS A 91 -5.79 4.67 17.97
C HIS A 91 -6.17 6.14 18.16
N THR A 92 -6.41 6.58 19.40
CA THR A 92 -6.81 7.96 19.69
C THR A 92 -5.72 8.97 19.30
N SER A 93 -4.45 8.57 19.29
CA SER A 93 -3.34 9.39 18.77
C SER A 93 -3.47 9.72 17.28
N TYR A 94 -4.35 9.06 16.51
CA TYR A 94 -4.55 9.37 15.10
C TYR A 94 -5.55 10.50 14.84
N SER A 95 -6.18 11.06 15.88
CA SER A 95 -7.14 12.15 15.72
C SER A 95 -6.54 13.35 14.98
N HIS A 96 -5.37 13.84 15.44
CA HIS A 96 -4.71 15.00 14.83
C HIS A 96 -4.32 14.75 13.37
N ILE A 97 -4.03 13.51 12.96
CA ILE A 97 -3.70 13.19 11.56
C ILE A 97 -4.87 13.53 10.64
N ILE A 98 -6.13 13.38 11.09
CA ILE A 98 -7.29 13.71 10.27
C ILE A 98 -7.37 15.22 10.02
N ASP A 99 -7.02 16.02 11.03
CA ASP A 99 -7.16 17.47 11.00
C ASP A 99 -5.93 18.15 10.36
N GLU A 100 -4.74 17.66 10.67
CA GLU A 100 -3.45 18.26 10.30
C GLU A 100 -2.84 17.62 9.03
N GLY A 101 -3.29 16.43 8.67
CA GLY A 101 -2.74 15.66 7.55
C GLY A 101 -1.55 14.80 7.94
N LEU A 102 -0.88 14.26 6.91
CA LEU A 102 0.32 13.44 7.07
C LEU A 102 1.57 14.32 7.17
N VAL A 103 2.51 13.92 8.02
CA VAL A 103 3.84 14.56 8.11
C VAL A 103 4.53 14.48 6.75
N GLU A 104 4.74 15.64 6.14
CA GLU A 104 5.35 15.79 4.80
C GLU A 104 4.70 14.89 3.73
N ASP A 105 3.37 14.73 3.77
CA ASP A 105 2.60 13.82 2.88
C ASP A 105 3.12 12.36 2.88
N SER A 106 3.74 11.93 3.98
CA SER A 106 4.30 10.59 4.14
C SER A 106 3.73 9.88 5.37
N LEU A 107 3.05 8.76 5.12
CA LEU A 107 2.54 7.91 6.20
C LEU A 107 3.68 7.33 7.03
N ASN A 108 4.77 6.88 6.40
CA ASN A 108 5.89 6.33 7.16
C ASN A 108 6.52 7.38 8.11
N LYS A 109 6.74 8.61 7.62
CA LYS A 109 7.21 9.71 8.48
C LYS A 109 6.23 10.02 9.61
N THR A 110 4.92 9.96 9.33
CA THR A 110 3.87 10.14 10.35
C THR A 110 3.95 9.06 11.42
N LEU A 111 4.14 7.78 11.07
CA LEU A 111 4.27 6.69 12.04
C LEU A 111 5.54 6.79 12.89
N ILE A 112 6.67 7.13 12.26
CA ILE A 112 7.93 7.38 12.96
C ILE A 112 7.78 8.53 13.95
N ALA A 113 7.13 9.64 13.56
CA ALA A 113 6.87 10.78 14.44
C ALA A 113 5.97 10.42 15.64
N GLN A 114 5.12 9.38 15.51
CA GLN A 114 4.34 8.84 16.63
C GLN A 114 5.08 7.76 17.45
N GLY A 115 6.35 7.48 17.15
CA GLY A 115 7.14 6.45 17.82
C GLY A 115 6.71 5.01 17.49
N ILE A 116 5.91 4.82 16.42
CA ILE A 116 5.43 3.51 16.01
C ILE A 116 6.55 2.80 15.25
N THR A 117 6.95 1.62 15.72
CA THR A 117 7.99 0.79 15.10
C THR A 117 7.38 -0.49 14.52
N VAL A 118 7.66 -0.75 13.25
CA VAL A 118 7.36 -2.01 12.59
C VAL A 118 8.49 -3.00 12.86
N THR A 119 8.15 -4.22 13.25
CA THR A 119 9.11 -5.29 13.57
C THR A 119 9.04 -6.44 12.57
N SER A 120 7.86 -6.73 12.03
CA SER A 120 7.68 -7.80 11.05
C SER A 120 6.62 -7.45 10.02
N GLY A 121 6.59 -8.19 8.92
CA GLY A 121 5.53 -8.07 7.93
C GLY A 121 5.37 -9.31 7.06
N GLU A 122 4.19 -9.42 6.48
CA GLU A 122 3.84 -10.42 5.48
C GLU A 122 3.31 -9.71 4.24
N GLU A 123 3.65 -10.23 3.06
CA GLU A 123 3.21 -9.68 1.77
C GLU A 123 2.70 -10.79 0.85
N TRP A 124 1.62 -10.49 0.15
CA TRP A 124 1.03 -11.34 -0.88
C TRP A 124 0.99 -10.58 -2.20
N ALA A 125 1.48 -11.22 -3.27
CA ALA A 125 1.41 -10.73 -4.63
C ALA A 125 0.45 -11.57 -5.46
N GLU A 126 -0.46 -10.90 -6.17
CA GLU A 126 -1.52 -11.52 -6.96
C GLU A 126 -1.71 -10.77 -8.27
N VAL A 127 -2.22 -11.46 -9.29
CA VAL A 127 -2.71 -10.80 -10.50
C VAL A 127 -4.19 -10.49 -10.31
N LEU A 128 -4.55 -9.21 -10.41
CA LEU A 128 -5.93 -8.78 -10.53
C LEU A 128 -6.32 -8.83 -12.00
N CYS A 129 -6.94 -9.93 -12.43
CA CYS A 129 -7.26 -10.15 -13.85
C CYS A 129 -8.18 -9.08 -14.46
N ARG A 130 -9.00 -8.42 -13.62
CA ARG A 130 -9.90 -7.35 -14.04
C ARG A 130 -9.97 -6.28 -12.97
N LEU A 131 -9.61 -5.05 -13.33
CA LEU A 131 -9.74 -3.90 -12.43
C LEU A 131 -11.23 -3.61 -12.11
N PRO A 132 -11.65 -3.67 -10.83
CA PRO A 132 -13.01 -3.35 -10.43
C PRO A 132 -13.38 -1.90 -10.74
N THR A 133 -14.65 -1.66 -11.06
CA THR A 133 -15.16 -0.35 -11.53
C THR A 133 -14.78 0.82 -10.63
N ASP A 134 -14.94 0.68 -9.31
CA ASP A 134 -14.64 1.78 -8.37
C ASP A 134 -13.15 2.10 -8.31
N THR A 135 -12.30 1.07 -8.37
CA THR A 135 -10.84 1.25 -8.44
C THR A 135 -10.44 1.85 -9.78
N ALA A 136 -11.01 1.36 -10.89
CA ALA A 136 -10.76 1.88 -12.24
C ALA A 136 -11.07 3.38 -12.33
N LYS A 137 -12.20 3.82 -11.76
CA LYS A 137 -12.56 5.25 -11.67
C LYS A 137 -11.53 6.06 -10.90
N ARG A 138 -11.10 5.59 -9.73
CA ARG A 138 -10.07 6.28 -8.90
C ARG A 138 -8.72 6.36 -9.60
N MET A 139 -8.38 5.33 -10.37
CA MET A 139 -7.15 5.26 -11.16
C MET A 139 -7.30 5.85 -12.56
N LYS A 140 -8.46 6.38 -12.96
CA LYS A 140 -8.72 6.87 -14.33
C LYS A 140 -8.28 5.87 -15.42
N ARG A 141 -8.51 4.59 -15.18
CA ARG A 141 -8.18 3.46 -16.06
C ARG A 141 -9.44 2.78 -16.58
N GLY A 142 -9.31 1.98 -17.62
CA GLY A 142 -10.37 1.13 -18.13
C GLY A 142 -10.75 0.04 -17.13
N THR A 143 -12.04 -0.29 -17.09
CA THR A 143 -12.49 -1.49 -16.39
C THR A 143 -12.00 -2.73 -17.15
N ASN A 144 -11.65 -3.79 -16.44
CA ASN A 144 -11.06 -5.03 -16.99
C ASN A 144 -9.57 -4.98 -17.39
N GLU A 145 -8.84 -3.90 -17.13
CA GLU A 145 -7.38 -3.92 -17.30
C GLU A 145 -6.74 -4.83 -16.22
N PRO A 146 -5.79 -5.72 -16.57
CA PRO A 146 -5.08 -6.53 -15.59
C PRO A 146 -4.12 -5.66 -14.79
N MET A 147 -4.05 -5.90 -13.47
CA MET A 147 -3.18 -5.15 -12.57
C MET A 147 -2.39 -6.08 -11.65
N LEU A 148 -1.23 -5.63 -11.19
CA LEU A 148 -0.55 -6.27 -10.07
C LEU A 148 -1.23 -5.85 -8.77
N LYS A 149 -1.61 -6.81 -7.94
CA LYS A 149 -2.20 -6.57 -6.63
C LYS A 149 -1.22 -7.01 -5.55
N LEU A 150 -0.92 -6.11 -4.62
CA LEU A 150 -0.16 -6.42 -3.42
C LEU A 150 -1.02 -6.21 -2.18
N ARG A 151 -0.86 -7.11 -1.22
CA ARG A 151 -1.41 -6.96 0.12
C ARG A 151 -0.28 -7.10 1.10
N ARG A 152 -0.13 -6.14 2.01
CA ARG A 152 0.91 -6.17 3.05
C ARG A 152 0.29 -5.97 4.41
N VAL A 153 0.77 -6.73 5.40
CA VAL A 153 0.50 -6.49 6.83
C VAL A 153 1.83 -6.25 7.51
N THR A 154 1.90 -5.20 8.32
CA THR A 154 3.03 -4.94 9.21
C THR A 154 2.59 -5.05 10.67
N ARG A 155 3.50 -5.52 11.52
CA ARG A 155 3.24 -5.74 12.94
C ARG A 155 4.36 -5.18 13.81
N SER A 156 4.00 -4.74 15.00
CA SER A 156 4.92 -4.31 16.06
C SER A 156 5.55 -5.53 16.76
N ALA A 157 6.46 -5.26 17.70
CA ALA A 157 7.19 -6.29 18.43
C ALA A 157 6.30 -7.20 19.30
N ASP A 158 5.15 -6.68 19.75
CA ASP A 158 4.09 -7.40 20.47
C ASP A 158 3.11 -8.12 19.52
N ASN A 159 3.45 -8.23 18.23
CA ASN A 159 2.68 -8.88 17.20
C ASN A 159 1.29 -8.25 16.94
N GLN A 160 1.07 -7.00 17.37
CA GLN A 160 -0.13 -6.24 17.01
C GLN A 160 -0.03 -5.71 15.58
N VAL A 161 -1.18 -5.61 14.89
CA VAL A 161 -1.23 -5.03 13.55
C VAL A 161 -0.98 -3.53 13.63
N VAL A 162 0.06 -3.07 12.95
CA VAL A 162 0.37 -1.64 12.79
C VAL A 162 -0.38 -1.10 11.57
N GLU A 163 -0.21 -1.76 10.43
CA GLU A 163 -0.79 -1.32 9.16
C GLU A 163 -1.15 -2.51 8.28
N PHE A 164 -2.27 -2.39 7.57
CA PHE A 164 -2.58 -3.19 6.39
C PHE A 164 -2.68 -2.31 5.16
N VAL A 165 -2.01 -2.72 4.08
CA VAL A 165 -2.02 -2.02 2.80
C VAL A 165 -2.54 -2.95 1.71
N ASP A 166 -3.56 -2.50 0.97
CA ASP A 166 -4.01 -3.12 -0.28
C ASP A 166 -3.69 -2.19 -1.45
N SER A 167 -2.71 -2.59 -2.27
CA SER A 167 -2.17 -1.83 -3.38
C SER A 167 -2.55 -2.46 -4.72
N VAL A 168 -2.95 -1.60 -5.67
CA VAL A 168 -3.16 -1.95 -7.08
C VAL A 168 -2.16 -1.17 -7.92
N LEU A 169 -1.37 -1.87 -8.72
CA LEU A 169 -0.18 -1.37 -9.41
C LEU A 169 -0.26 -1.66 -10.91
N ASP A 170 0.17 -0.70 -11.72
CA ASP A 170 0.29 -0.83 -13.17
C ASP A 170 1.42 -1.80 -13.53
N PRO A 171 1.11 -2.97 -14.13
CA PRO A 171 2.11 -3.99 -14.42
C PRO A 171 3.07 -3.60 -15.54
N ALA A 172 2.81 -2.53 -16.29
CA ALA A 172 3.77 -1.98 -17.25
C ALA A 172 4.98 -1.32 -16.57
N HIS A 173 4.81 -0.90 -15.31
CA HIS A 173 5.83 -0.18 -14.55
C HIS A 173 6.28 -0.95 -13.31
N PHE A 174 5.36 -1.67 -12.65
CA PHE A 174 5.64 -2.35 -11.40
C PHE A 174 5.87 -3.83 -11.59
N GLY A 175 6.92 -4.34 -10.94
CA GLY A 175 7.25 -5.76 -10.87
C GLY A 175 7.51 -6.21 -9.43
N LEU A 176 7.60 -7.51 -9.24
CA LEU A 176 8.08 -8.11 -7.99
C LEU A 176 9.48 -8.66 -8.22
N HIS A 177 10.44 -8.20 -7.42
CA HIS A 177 11.79 -8.75 -7.40
C HIS A 177 12.01 -9.54 -6.11
N LEU A 178 12.49 -10.76 -6.26
CA LEU A 178 12.74 -11.71 -5.17
C LEU A 178 14.20 -12.17 -5.26
N THR A 179 14.92 -12.09 -4.15
CA THR A 179 16.25 -12.69 -4.00
C THR A 179 16.15 -13.90 -3.08
N PHE A 180 16.60 -15.06 -3.53
CA PHE A 180 16.47 -16.34 -2.83
C PHE A 180 17.81 -17.05 -2.68
#